data_AF-A0A177D5Z1-F1
#
_entry.id   AF-A0A177D5Z1-F1
#
_cell.length_a   1.000
_cell.length_b   1.000
_cell.length_c   1.000
_cell.angle_alpha   90.00
_cell.angle_beta   90.00
_cell.angle_gamma   90.00
#
_symmetry.space_group_name_H-M   'P 1'
#
loop_
_entity.id
_entity.type
_entity.pdbx_description
1 polymer ?
#
loop_
_entity_poly.entity_id
_entity_poly.type
_entity_poly.pdbx_seq_one_letter_code
_entity_poly.pdbx_strand_id
1 'polypeptide(L)'
;MPTFSLGRLGRFQISRLPPPNTSSPIKQHDLPSSPPPEYTKIAENETKFHAPSQAQPPECKIEQLRRFLIEIVAITLGANFDELNAALHDIPIPTGTNTILCDDERANLLSLSSLVRKVHKRFLDNEKTRIDRKDEEKILATITKPVDSLNPAGNFTIPWYSLDMIGWYGEEVRSPSGTSWASTIPGF
;
A
#
# COMPACT_ATOMS: atom_id res chain seq x y z
N MET A 1 10.88 -12.78 -8.29
CA MET A 1 9.80 -11.76 -8.24
C MET A 1 9.14 -11.65 -9.61
N PRO A 2 7.82 -11.37 -9.72
CA PRO A 2 7.22 -10.91 -10.97
C PRO A 2 7.74 -9.52 -11.34
N THR A 3 7.82 -9.26 -12.64
CA THR A 3 8.02 -7.93 -13.20
C THR A 3 6.80 -7.60 -14.06
N PHE A 4 6.18 -6.43 -13.84
CA PHE A 4 5.02 -5.97 -14.59
C PHE A 4 5.46 -5.11 -15.77
N SER A 5 4.73 -5.19 -16.88
CA SER A 5 4.94 -4.35 -18.07
C SER A 5 3.59 -3.96 -18.66
N LEU A 6 3.47 -2.73 -19.15
CA LEU A 6 2.31 -2.27 -19.93
C LEU A 6 2.60 -2.53 -21.41
N GLY A 7 1.84 -3.42 -22.04
CA GLY A 7 1.89 -3.65 -23.48
C GLY A 7 1.36 -2.45 -24.26
N ARG A 8 1.74 -2.35 -25.55
CA ARG A 8 1.47 -1.24 -26.50
C ARG A 8 0.01 -0.75 -26.64
N LEU A 9 -0.95 -1.36 -25.94
CA LEU A 9 -2.38 -1.04 -25.96
C LEU A 9 -2.98 -0.87 -24.55
N GLY A 10 -2.17 -0.63 -23.52
CA GLY A 10 -2.64 -0.48 -22.14
C GLY A 10 -2.98 -1.81 -21.43
N ARG A 11 -2.52 -2.95 -21.96
CA ARG A 11 -2.73 -4.28 -21.35
C ARG A 11 -1.46 -4.76 -20.65
N PHE A 12 -1.58 -5.18 -19.39
CA PHE A 12 -0.47 -5.68 -18.59
C PHE A 12 0.03 -7.07 -19.06
N GLN A 13 1.36 -7.24 -19.18
CA GLN A 13 2.07 -8.51 -19.38
C GLN A 13 3.09 -8.77 -18.26
N ILE A 14 3.27 -10.04 -17.89
CA ILE A 14 4.20 -10.49 -16.84
C ILE A 14 5.01 -11.69 -17.38
N SER A 15 6.32 -11.71 -17.12
CA SER A 15 7.19 -12.88 -17.31
C SER A 15 7.78 -13.31 -15.96
N ARG A 16 7.86 -14.63 -15.68
CA ARG A 16 8.56 -15.18 -14.50
C ARG A 16 9.39 -16.42 -14.86
N LEU A 17 10.57 -16.53 -14.25
CA LEU A 17 11.36 -17.77 -14.17
C LEU A 17 10.77 -18.71 -13.08
N PRO A 18 10.84 -20.05 -13.26
CA PRO A 18 10.20 -21.01 -12.38
C PRO A 18 11.02 -21.32 -11.10
N PRO A 19 10.38 -21.63 -9.95
CA PRO A 19 11.05 -22.03 -8.72
C PRO A 19 11.41 -23.54 -8.69
N PRO A 20 12.40 -23.98 -7.88
CA PRO A 20 12.77 -25.38 -7.73
C PRO A 20 11.88 -26.12 -6.72
N ASN A 21 11.56 -27.38 -7.03
CA ASN A 21 10.73 -28.27 -6.23
C ASN A 21 11.53 -28.95 -5.10
N THR A 22 11.05 -28.90 -3.86
CA THR A 22 11.36 -29.91 -2.83
C THR A 22 10.21 -30.05 -1.84
N SER A 23 9.62 -31.24 -1.75
CA SER A 23 8.70 -31.64 -0.68
C SER A 23 8.90 -33.12 -0.33
N SER A 24 8.94 -33.43 0.96
CA SER A 24 8.82 -34.78 1.54
C SER A 24 8.03 -34.68 2.85
N PRO A 25 7.17 -35.65 3.23
CA PRO A 25 6.19 -35.49 4.30
C PRO A 25 6.62 -36.13 5.62
N ILE A 26 6.23 -35.53 6.76
CA ILE A 26 6.37 -36.14 8.10
C ILE A 26 4.99 -36.37 8.73
N LYS A 27 4.85 -37.56 9.33
CA LYS A 27 3.66 -38.21 9.90
C LYS A 27 3.08 -37.48 11.12
N GLN A 28 1.75 -37.54 11.25
CA GLN A 28 0.97 -37.09 12.41
C GLN A 28 1.07 -38.06 13.60
N HIS A 29 1.17 -37.51 14.81
CA HIS A 29 0.98 -38.22 16.08
C HIS A 29 -0.05 -37.47 16.93
N ASP A 30 -1.06 -38.19 17.41
CA ASP A 30 -2.15 -37.70 18.27
C ASP A 30 -1.68 -37.41 19.72
N LEU A 31 -2.17 -36.30 20.30
CA LEU A 31 -2.15 -36.00 21.74
C LEU A 31 -3.44 -35.23 22.15
N PRO A 32 -3.85 -35.31 23.43
CA PRO A 32 -5.23 -35.22 23.87
C PRO A 32 -5.76 -33.78 24.00
N SER A 33 -7.09 -33.67 23.84
CA SER A 33 -7.88 -32.43 23.89
C SER A 33 -7.80 -31.73 25.24
N SER A 34 -6.97 -30.69 25.34
CA SER A 34 -7.17 -29.59 26.29
C SER A 34 -8.21 -28.61 25.70
N PRO A 35 -9.06 -27.96 26.51
CA PRO A 35 -9.91 -26.89 26.02
C PRO A 35 -9.03 -25.82 25.36
N PRO A 36 -9.47 -25.21 24.24
CA PRO A 36 -8.69 -24.19 23.57
C PRO A 36 -8.42 -23.05 24.57
N PRO A 37 -7.20 -22.48 24.60
CA PRO A 37 -6.93 -21.32 25.42
C PRO A 37 -7.97 -20.25 25.09
N GLU A 38 -8.57 -19.65 26.12
CA GLU A 38 -9.40 -18.46 25.94
C GLU A 38 -8.59 -17.47 25.12
N TYR A 39 -9.04 -17.22 23.90
CA TYR A 39 -8.52 -16.15 23.07
C TYR A 39 -8.87 -14.86 23.78
N THR A 40 -7.98 -14.41 24.68
CA THR A 40 -7.86 -13.01 25.02
C THR A 40 -7.80 -12.31 23.68
N LYS A 41 -8.86 -11.55 23.35
CA LYS A 41 -8.88 -10.66 22.19
C LYS A 41 -7.55 -9.93 22.24
N ILE A 42 -6.65 -10.28 21.33
CA ILE A 42 -5.43 -9.51 21.10
C ILE A 42 -5.99 -8.12 20.86
N ALA A 43 -5.69 -7.22 21.79
CA ALA A 43 -6.12 -5.84 21.71
C ALA A 43 -5.79 -5.41 20.28
N GLU A 44 -6.82 -5.01 19.55
CA GLU A 44 -6.63 -4.16 18.40
C GLU A 44 -5.82 -2.99 18.94
N ASN A 45 -4.50 -3.02 18.72
CA ASN A 45 -3.67 -1.85 18.86
C ASN A 45 -4.22 -0.91 17.78
N GLU A 46 -5.29 -0.20 18.12
CA GLU A 46 -5.68 1.02 17.44
C GLU A 46 -4.48 1.95 17.65
N THR A 47 -3.50 1.86 16.76
CA THR A 47 -2.45 2.85 16.65
C THR A 47 -3.18 4.15 16.38
N LYS A 48 -3.43 4.93 17.42
CA LYS A 48 -4.21 6.15 17.30
C LYS A 48 -3.38 7.09 16.44
N PHE A 49 -3.86 7.34 15.23
CA PHE A 49 -3.17 8.23 14.32
C PHE A 49 -3.37 9.66 14.77
N HIS A 50 -2.29 10.42 14.74
CA HIS A 50 -2.21 11.79 15.20
C HIS A 50 -1.66 12.63 14.05
N ALA A 51 -2.57 13.31 13.36
CA ALA A 51 -2.27 14.27 12.32
C ALA A 51 -2.08 15.67 12.92
N PRO A 52 -1.33 16.58 12.25
CA PRO A 52 -1.31 17.98 12.64
C PRO A 52 -2.70 18.60 12.46
N SER A 53 -3.04 19.63 13.25
CA SER A 53 -4.34 20.31 13.16
C SER A 53 -4.58 21.00 11.81
N GLN A 54 -3.51 21.24 11.05
CA GLN A 54 -3.51 21.83 9.71
C GLN A 54 -3.68 20.80 8.60
N ALA A 55 -3.73 19.50 8.90
CA ALA A 55 -3.99 18.47 7.90
C ALA A 55 -5.44 18.57 7.41
N GLN A 56 -5.64 19.31 6.32
CA GLN A 56 -6.90 19.32 5.57
C GLN A 56 -6.73 18.56 4.25
N PRO A 57 -7.78 17.86 3.77
CA PRO A 57 -7.72 17.16 2.50
C PRO A 57 -7.54 18.17 1.36
N PRO A 58 -6.56 17.97 0.46
CA PRO A 58 -6.38 18.86 -0.68
C PRO A 58 -7.54 18.67 -1.67
N GLU A 59 -8.02 19.79 -2.24
CA GLU A 59 -9.08 19.75 -3.27
C GLU A 59 -8.60 19.09 -4.57
N CYS A 60 -7.30 19.21 -4.87
CA CYS A 60 -6.68 18.67 -6.08
C CYS A 60 -6.31 17.20 -5.92
N LYS A 61 -6.75 16.36 -6.88
CA LYS A 61 -6.43 14.92 -6.91
C LYS A 61 -4.95 14.60 -7.06
N ILE A 62 -4.20 15.46 -7.75
CA ILE A 62 -2.76 15.31 -7.91
C ILE A 62 -2.06 15.50 -6.56
N GLU A 63 -2.42 16.53 -5.81
CA GLU A 63 -1.86 16.79 -4.47
C GLU A 63 -2.31 15.73 -3.46
N GLN A 64 -3.56 15.26 -3.55
CA GLN A 64 -4.04 14.14 -2.74
C GLN A 64 -3.19 12.88 -2.96
N LEU A 65 -2.96 12.52 -4.22
CA LEU A 65 -2.13 11.37 -4.55
C LEU A 65 -0.68 11.59 -4.06
N ARG A 66 -0.12 12.78 -4.28
CA ARG A 66 1.23 13.11 -3.81
C ARG A 66 1.38 12.91 -2.30
N ARG A 67 0.42 13.38 -1.51
CA ARG A 67 0.41 13.18 -0.05
C ARG A 67 0.30 11.70 0.31
N PHE A 68 -0.53 10.92 -0.38
CA PHE A 68 -0.59 9.48 -0.17
C PHE A 68 0.76 8.79 -0.40
N LEU A 69 1.46 9.14 -1.47
CA LEU A 69 2.78 8.56 -1.75
C LEU A 69 3.82 8.99 -0.70
N ILE A 70 3.79 10.24 -0.26
CA ILE A 70 4.69 10.74 0.81
C ILE A 70 4.42 10.00 2.13
N GLU A 71 3.16 9.84 2.53
CA GLU A 71 2.77 9.06 3.72
C GLU A 71 3.34 7.64 3.66
N ILE A 72 3.14 6.94 2.53
CA ILE A 72 3.61 5.56 2.37
C ILE A 72 5.13 5.49 2.50
N VAL A 73 5.86 6.39 1.84
CA VAL A 73 7.33 6.44 1.93
C VAL A 73 7.79 6.79 3.35
N ALA A 74 7.11 7.72 4.02
CA ALA A 74 7.42 8.13 5.38
C ALA A 74 7.26 6.97 6.38
N ILE A 75 6.15 6.22 6.30
CA ILE A 75 5.93 5.01 7.10
C ILE A 75 7.02 3.97 6.79
N THR A 76 7.26 3.73 5.50
CA THR A 76 8.19 2.70 5.04
C THR A 76 9.61 2.90 5.54
N LEU A 77 10.07 4.16 5.54
CA LEU A 77 11.42 4.53 5.93
C LEU A 77 11.53 4.91 7.42
N GLY A 78 10.44 4.84 8.19
CA GLY A 78 10.42 5.26 9.59
C GLY A 78 10.77 6.75 9.78
N ALA A 79 10.28 7.60 8.88
CA ALA A 79 10.54 9.04 8.94
C ALA A 79 9.95 9.68 10.21
N ASN A 80 10.59 10.76 10.68
CA ASN A 80 10.04 11.56 11.76
C ASN A 80 8.86 12.41 11.23
N PHE A 81 7.63 12.02 11.58
CA PHE A 81 6.42 12.71 11.15
C PHE A 81 6.30 14.12 11.72
N ASP A 82 6.90 14.41 12.87
CA ASP A 82 6.90 15.77 13.43
C ASP A 82 7.71 16.71 12.53
N GLU A 83 8.93 16.32 12.15
CA GLU A 83 9.77 17.08 11.22
C GLU A 83 9.14 17.17 9.82
N LEU A 84 8.54 16.09 9.34
CA LEU A 84 7.88 16.06 8.04
C LEU A 84 6.67 17.01 8.00
N ASN A 85 5.84 17.01 9.05
CA ASN A 85 4.70 17.92 9.16
C ASN A 85 5.13 19.38 9.29
N ALA A 86 6.22 19.65 10.03
CA ALA A 86 6.80 20.98 10.12
C ALA A 86 7.23 21.50 8.74
N ALA A 87 7.93 20.67 7.96
CA ALA A 87 8.41 21.02 6.63
C ALA A 87 7.28 21.16 5.60
N LEU A 88 6.25 20.30 5.65
CA LEU A 88 5.12 20.34 4.72
C LEU A 88 4.19 21.53 4.94
N HIS A 89 4.03 21.97 6.19
CA HIS A 89 3.07 23.01 6.56
C HIS A 89 3.70 24.36 6.89
N ASP A 90 5.04 24.46 6.88
CA ASP A 90 5.78 25.65 7.32
C ASP A 90 5.36 26.10 8.74
N ILE A 91 5.32 25.14 9.66
CA ILE A 91 4.92 25.34 11.06
C ILE A 91 6.04 24.92 12.02
N PRO A 92 6.02 25.41 13.28
CA PRO A 92 6.90 24.86 14.32
C PRO A 92 6.71 23.35 14.45
N ILE A 93 7.79 22.64 14.81
CA ILE A 93 7.78 21.18 14.94
C ILE A 93 6.67 20.76 15.92
N PRO A 94 5.61 20.09 15.44
CA PRO A 94 4.57 19.56 16.31
C PRO A 94 5.15 18.42 17.16
N THR A 95 4.39 17.91 18.13
CA THR A 95 4.85 16.82 18.99
C THR A 95 3.89 15.66 18.92
N GLY A 96 4.41 14.47 18.60
CA GLY A 96 3.66 13.22 18.67
C GLY A 96 2.76 12.96 17.47
N THR A 97 3.02 13.60 16.33
CA THR A 97 2.37 13.23 15.07
C THR A 97 2.97 11.95 14.51
N ASN A 98 2.16 11.15 13.84
CA ASN A 98 2.56 9.88 13.22
C ASN A 98 1.94 9.66 11.83
N THR A 99 1.39 10.73 11.25
CA THR A 99 0.81 10.77 9.91
C THR A 99 0.80 12.20 9.39
N ILE A 100 0.83 12.37 8.07
CA ILE A 100 0.60 13.66 7.40
C ILE A 100 -0.85 13.80 6.90
N LEU A 101 -1.65 12.74 7.01
CA LEU A 101 -2.99 12.63 6.44
C LEU A 101 -4.06 12.84 7.51
N CYS A 102 -5.15 13.51 7.16
CA CYS A 102 -6.33 13.53 8.02
C CYS A 102 -7.07 12.17 7.99
N ASP A 103 -8.04 11.98 8.89
CA ASP A 103 -8.78 10.70 9.00
C ASP A 103 -9.52 10.32 7.71
N ASP A 104 -10.13 11.29 7.03
CA ASP A 104 -10.81 11.06 5.75
C ASP A 104 -9.82 10.64 4.65
N GLU A 105 -8.65 11.26 4.60
CA GLU A 105 -7.58 10.92 3.67
C GLU A 105 -7.06 9.49 3.92
N ARG A 106 -6.85 9.12 5.18
CA ARG A 106 -6.40 7.78 5.56
C ARG A 106 -7.44 6.73 5.22
N ALA A 107 -8.72 6.98 5.51
CA ALA A 107 -9.81 6.09 5.14
C ALA A 107 -9.89 5.91 3.62
N ASN A 108 -9.72 7.00 2.87
CA ASN A 108 -9.69 6.96 1.41
C ASN A 108 -8.48 6.17 0.88
N LEU A 109 -7.28 6.39 1.44
CA LEU A 109 -6.07 5.65 1.06
C LEU A 109 -6.19 4.15 1.37
N LEU A 110 -6.75 3.78 2.51
CA LEU A 110 -7.01 2.37 2.86
C LEU A 110 -8.02 1.71 1.91
N SER A 111 -9.09 2.44 1.56
CA SER A 111 -10.08 2.00 0.58
C SER A 111 -9.44 1.80 -0.80
N LEU A 112 -8.62 2.75 -1.24
CA LEU A 112 -7.92 2.71 -2.50
C LEU A 112 -6.89 1.57 -2.55
N SER A 113 -6.12 1.37 -1.48
CA SER A 113 -5.21 0.23 -1.31
C SER A 113 -5.94 -1.11 -1.48
N SER A 114 -7.09 -1.25 -0.82
CA SER A 114 -7.92 -2.45 -0.89
C SER A 114 -8.45 -2.70 -2.30
N LEU A 115 -8.84 -1.64 -3.00
CA LEU A 115 -9.28 -1.69 -4.39
C LEU A 115 -8.17 -2.14 -5.33
N VAL A 116 -6.98 -1.55 -5.21
CA VAL A 116 -5.80 -1.93 -6.00
C VAL A 116 -5.47 -3.40 -5.79
N ARG A 117 -5.44 -3.88 -4.54
CA ARG A 117 -5.19 -5.29 -4.23
C ARG A 117 -6.27 -6.22 -4.76
N LYS A 118 -7.54 -5.84 -4.68
CA LYS A 118 -8.67 -6.60 -5.25
C LYS A 118 -8.47 -6.81 -6.75
N VAL A 119 -8.20 -5.75 -7.48
CA VAL A 119 -7.96 -5.80 -8.94
C VAL A 119 -6.70 -6.59 -9.25
N HIS A 120 -5.63 -6.38 -8.48
CA HIS A 120 -4.36 -7.11 -8.63
C HIS A 120 -4.53 -8.61 -8.43
N LYS A 121 -5.26 -9.04 -7.40
CA LYS A 121 -5.53 -10.47 -7.15
C LYS A 121 -6.26 -11.12 -8.31
N ARG A 122 -7.33 -10.49 -8.82
CA ARG A 122 -8.06 -10.99 -10.01
C ARG A 122 -7.14 -11.11 -11.23
N PHE A 123 -6.18 -10.21 -11.36
CA PHE A 123 -5.18 -10.29 -12.42
C PHE A 123 -4.24 -11.49 -12.25
N LEU A 124 -3.75 -11.73 -11.02
CA LEU A 124 -2.89 -12.88 -10.69
C LEU A 124 -3.60 -14.22 -10.88
N ASP A 125 -4.89 -14.27 -10.57
CA ASP A 125 -5.74 -15.45 -10.73
C ASP A 125 -6.16 -15.69 -12.21
N ASN A 126 -5.61 -14.91 -13.16
CA ASN A 126 -5.98 -14.90 -14.58
C ASN A 126 -7.46 -14.59 -14.87
N GLU A 127 -8.15 -13.94 -13.94
CA GLU A 127 -9.56 -13.58 -14.03
C GLU A 127 -9.77 -12.14 -14.54
N LYS A 128 -8.97 -11.70 -15.51
CA LYS A 128 -8.98 -10.31 -15.99
C LYS A 128 -10.36 -9.85 -16.48
N THR A 129 -11.15 -10.74 -17.06
CA THR A 129 -12.51 -10.46 -17.53
C THR A 129 -13.53 -10.26 -16.41
N ARG A 130 -13.16 -10.58 -15.16
CA ARG A 130 -13.99 -10.41 -13.95
C ARG A 130 -13.65 -9.13 -13.17
N ILE A 131 -12.70 -8.33 -13.66
CA ILE A 131 -12.40 -7.02 -13.08
C ILE A 131 -13.59 -6.11 -13.37
N ASP A 132 -14.15 -5.49 -12.33
CA ASP A 132 -15.23 -4.53 -12.49
C ASP A 132 -14.67 -3.28 -13.19
N ARG A 133 -15.32 -2.87 -14.28
CA ARG A 133 -14.95 -1.68 -15.02
C ARG A 133 -14.98 -0.42 -14.16
N LYS A 134 -15.88 -0.33 -13.18
CA LYS A 134 -15.95 0.81 -12.24
C LYS A 134 -14.72 0.87 -11.33
N ASP A 135 -14.23 -0.30 -10.90
CA ASP A 135 -13.02 -0.39 -10.08
C ASP A 135 -11.79 0.06 -10.88
N GLU A 136 -11.70 -0.39 -12.13
CA GLU A 136 -10.65 0.02 -13.07
C GLU A 136 -10.69 1.53 -13.36
N GLU A 137 -11.87 2.07 -13.70
CA GLU A 137 -12.06 3.51 -13.94
C GLU A 137 -11.71 4.34 -12.71
N LYS A 138 -12.05 3.87 -11.51
CA LYS A 138 -11.69 4.53 -10.25
C LYS A 138 -10.18 4.54 -10.03
N ILE A 139 -9.48 3.41 -10.24
CA ILE A 139 -8.01 3.35 -10.16
C ILE A 139 -7.37 4.30 -11.16
N LEU A 140 -7.83 4.26 -12.43
CA LEU A 140 -7.29 5.13 -13.48
C LEU A 140 -7.48 6.61 -13.15
N ALA A 141 -8.66 6.99 -12.64
CA ALA A 141 -8.97 8.38 -12.31
C ALA A 141 -8.22 8.91 -11.08
N THR A 142 -7.92 8.04 -10.11
CA THR A 142 -7.34 8.45 -8.82
C THR A 142 -5.83 8.25 -8.72
N ILE A 143 -5.26 7.35 -9.50
CA ILE A 143 -3.82 7.02 -9.47
C ILE A 143 -3.19 7.32 -10.81
N THR A 144 -3.57 6.59 -11.87
CA THR A 144 -2.85 6.62 -13.15
C THR A 144 -2.85 8.01 -13.79
N LYS A 145 -4.03 8.63 -13.99
CA LYS A 145 -4.13 9.95 -14.63
C LYS A 145 -3.42 11.06 -13.84
N PRO A 146 -3.56 11.15 -12.50
CA PRO A 146 -2.78 12.11 -11.73
C PRO A 146 -1.26 11.91 -11.82
N VAL A 147 -0.77 10.66 -11.81
CA VAL A 147 0.67 10.38 -11.98
C VAL A 147 1.18 10.80 -13.36
N ASP A 148 0.42 10.48 -14.41
CA ASP A 148 0.78 10.87 -15.78
C ASP A 148 0.88 12.41 -15.90
N SER A 149 0.06 13.13 -15.16
CA SER A 149 0.08 14.60 -15.10
C SER A 149 1.29 15.14 -14.33
N LEU A 150 1.81 14.39 -13.34
CA LEU A 150 3.04 14.72 -12.60
C LEU A 150 4.32 14.43 -13.40
N ASN A 151 4.23 13.59 -14.44
CA ASN A 151 5.37 13.15 -15.22
C ASN A 151 5.09 13.25 -16.74
N PRO A 152 5.08 14.48 -17.29
CA PRO A 152 4.79 14.70 -18.72
C PRO A 152 5.86 14.11 -19.66
N ALA A 153 7.03 13.71 -19.13
CA ALA A 153 8.11 13.10 -19.89
C ALA A 153 7.81 11.64 -20.32
N GLY A 154 6.69 11.05 -19.90
CA GLY A 154 6.23 9.76 -20.40
C GLY A 154 6.95 8.53 -19.84
N ASN A 155 7.59 8.63 -18.66
CA ASN A 155 8.08 7.42 -17.98
C ASN A 155 6.91 6.59 -17.45
N PHE A 156 6.55 5.55 -18.20
CA PHE A 156 5.50 4.58 -17.87
C PHE A 156 5.73 3.80 -16.56
N THR A 157 6.92 3.92 -15.96
CA THR A 157 7.28 3.24 -14.72
C THR A 157 6.66 3.88 -13.47
N ILE A 158 6.46 5.20 -13.46
CA ILE A 158 5.97 5.89 -12.25
C ILE A 158 4.55 5.44 -11.87
N PRO A 159 3.58 5.32 -12.81
CA PRO A 159 2.25 4.82 -12.47
C PRO A 159 2.27 3.41 -11.87
N TRP A 160 3.20 2.55 -12.27
CA TRP A 160 3.31 1.18 -11.74
C TRP A 160 3.81 1.20 -10.30
N TYR A 161 4.86 1.95 -10.01
CA TYR A 161 5.36 2.10 -8.64
C TYR A 161 4.30 2.71 -7.72
N SER A 162 3.51 3.67 -8.21
CA SER A 162 2.41 4.23 -7.42
C SER A 162 1.34 3.20 -7.08
N LEU A 163 0.98 2.30 -8.01
CA LEU A 163 0.04 1.21 -7.74
C LEU A 163 0.60 0.23 -6.70
N ASP A 164 1.88 -0.14 -6.82
CA ASP A 164 2.51 -1.06 -5.87
C ASP A 164 2.59 -0.46 -4.46
N MET A 165 3.02 0.80 -4.33
CA MET A 165 3.08 1.50 -3.04
C MET A 165 1.69 1.62 -2.40
N ILE A 166 0.67 2.01 -3.17
CA ILE A 166 -0.70 2.12 -2.67
C ILE A 166 -1.24 0.74 -2.30
N GLY A 167 -0.96 -0.30 -3.09
CA GLY A 167 -1.32 -1.67 -2.77
C GLY A 167 -0.70 -2.13 -1.44
N TRP A 168 0.54 -1.76 -1.18
CA TRP A 168 1.26 -2.10 0.04
C TRP A 168 0.71 -1.44 1.31
N TYR A 169 0.24 -0.19 1.25
CA TYR A 169 -0.25 0.55 2.44
C TYR A 169 -1.23 -0.25 3.31
N GLY A 170 -2.19 -0.94 2.69
CA GLY A 170 -3.20 -1.73 3.39
C GLY A 170 -2.69 -3.08 3.92
N GLU A 171 -1.46 -3.48 3.61
CA GLU A 171 -0.76 -4.59 4.29
C GLU A 171 -0.11 -4.08 5.58
N GLU A 172 0.66 -2.99 5.48
CA GLU A 172 1.35 -2.39 6.64
C GLU A 172 0.37 -1.98 7.75
N VAL A 173 -0.74 -1.32 7.38
CA VAL A 173 -1.75 -0.87 8.36
C VAL A 173 -2.52 -2.04 9.00
N ARG A 174 -2.73 -3.15 8.27
CA ARG A 174 -3.50 -4.31 8.78
C ARG A 174 -2.65 -5.33 9.52
N SER A 175 -1.37 -5.37 9.23
CA SER A 175 -0.42 -6.31 9.81
C SER A 175 0.93 -5.61 9.76
N PRO A 176 1.26 -4.79 10.77
CA PRO A 176 2.61 -4.27 10.94
C PRO A 176 3.51 -5.46 11.28
N SER A 177 3.88 -6.22 10.25
CA SER A 177 4.52 -7.53 10.35
C SER A 177 5.99 -7.43 10.77
N GLY A 178 6.41 -6.27 11.29
CA GLY A 178 7.77 -5.97 11.74
C GLY A 178 8.81 -5.97 10.62
N THR A 179 8.44 -6.38 9.40
CA THR A 179 9.36 -6.44 8.26
C THR A 179 9.11 -5.22 7.38
N SER A 180 9.91 -4.17 7.60
CA SER A 180 9.86 -2.97 6.77
C SER A 180 9.99 -3.34 5.29
N TRP A 181 9.23 -2.70 4.42
CA TRP A 181 9.38 -2.83 2.97
C TRP A 181 10.82 -2.51 2.51
N ALA A 182 11.54 -1.64 3.23
CA ALA A 182 12.96 -1.38 2.97
C ALA A 182 13.82 -2.66 3.07
N SER A 183 13.48 -3.59 3.96
CA SER A 183 14.13 -4.89 4.11
C SER A 183 13.90 -5.83 2.91
N THR A 184 13.04 -5.45 1.96
CA THR A 184 12.79 -6.18 0.71
C THR A 184 13.54 -5.58 -0.49
N ILE A 185 14.23 -4.45 -0.29
CA ILE A 185 15.10 -3.83 -1.29
C ILE A 185 16.49 -4.47 -1.18
N PRO A 186 17.03 -5.09 -2.26
CA PRO A 186 18.37 -5.68 -2.20
C PRO A 186 19.42 -4.60 -1.93
N GLY A 187 20.14 -4.70 -0.81
CA GLY A 187 21.25 -3.80 -0.45
C GLY A 187 21.02 -2.89 0.75
N PHE A 188 19.90 -3.05 1.47
CA PHE A 188 19.77 -2.62 2.87
C PHE A 188 20.06 -3.79 3.82
#